data_AF-A0A9P1F4R3-F1
#
_entry.id   AF-A0A9P1F4R3-F1
#
_cell.length_a   1.000
_cell.length_b   1.000
_cell.length_c   1.000
_cell.angle_alpha   90.00
_cell.angle_beta   90.00
_cell.angle_gamma   90.00
#
_symmetry.space_group_name_H-M   'P 1'
#
loop_
_entity.id
_entity.type
_entity.pdbx_description
1 polymer ?
#
loop_
_entity_poly.entity_id
_entity_poly.type
_entity_poly.pdbx_seq_one_letter_code
_entity_poly.pdbx_strand_id
1 'polypeptide(L)'
;MMRSVFIALCLVVSVSCWTNEQLLMAVETGCKAKNYMCPKEEYGIFEGSDWTWDKDAIVGSPLAEVFRKSRHLTAETAAAITEAYCCTEGSCLYRCGIYPKVEIDLIEAFPTNAHEIFKLDLPELEKYREFVLDWLRNEQRLIKGRIPAEIEEFFDALHTHQKKIREKLRAQQEARRND
;
A
#
# COMPACT_ATOMS: atom_id res chain seq x y z
N MET A 1 64.98 11.48 -10.60
CA MET A 1 63.91 10.64 -11.18
C MET A 1 63.21 9.76 -10.13
N MET A 2 62.82 10.32 -8.97
CA MET A 2 62.29 9.50 -7.87
C MET A 2 61.12 10.17 -7.11
N ARG A 3 60.53 11.22 -7.70
CA ARG A 3 59.39 11.95 -7.13
C ARG A 3 58.05 11.68 -7.85
N SER A 4 58.09 11.05 -9.02
CA SER A 4 56.89 10.83 -9.85
C SER A 4 56.19 9.50 -9.60
N VAL A 5 56.80 8.58 -8.84
CA VAL A 5 56.22 7.24 -8.58
C VAL A 5 55.25 7.25 -7.39
N PHE A 6 55.37 8.22 -6.47
CA PHE A 6 54.51 8.27 -5.28
C PHE A 6 53.11 8.87 -5.51
N ILE A 7 52.89 9.61 -6.61
CA ILE A 7 51.58 10.21 -6.91
C ILE A 7 50.63 9.19 -7.57
N ALA A 8 51.17 8.15 -8.22
CA ALA A 8 50.36 7.10 -8.83
C ALA A 8 49.73 6.14 -7.80
N LEU A 9 50.26 6.06 -6.57
CA LEU A 9 49.73 5.17 -5.52
C LEU A 9 48.52 5.75 -4.77
N CYS A 10 48.30 7.07 -4.82
CA CYS A 10 47.12 7.72 -4.22
C CYS A 10 45.93 7.86 -5.18
N LEU A 11 46.09 7.42 -6.44
CA LEU A 11 45.00 7.25 -7.40
C LEU A 11 44.42 5.83 -7.36
N VAL A 12 44.55 5.12 -6.23
CA VAL A 12 43.57 4.09 -5.88
C VAL A 12 42.30 4.85 -5.56
N VAL A 13 41.59 5.12 -6.65
CA VAL A 13 40.25 5.66 -6.78
C VAL A 13 39.49 5.34 -5.51
N SER A 14 39.14 6.37 -4.74
CA SER A 14 38.01 6.29 -3.81
C SER A 14 36.77 6.04 -4.67
N VAL A 15 36.59 4.80 -5.11
CA VAL A 15 35.34 4.35 -5.68
C VAL A 15 34.39 4.44 -4.49
N SER A 16 33.56 5.48 -4.50
CA SER A 16 32.42 5.59 -3.59
C SER A 16 31.47 4.45 -3.98
N CYS A 17 31.78 3.24 -3.53
CA CYS A 17 30.89 2.10 -3.65
C CYS A 17 29.67 2.39 -2.79
N TRP A 18 28.49 2.09 -3.33
CA TRP A 18 27.28 2.16 -2.52
C TRP A 18 27.37 1.13 -1.40
N THR A 19 26.83 1.48 -0.23
CA THR A 19 26.80 0.58 0.92
C THR A 19 25.55 -0.30 0.89
N ASN A 20 25.56 -1.37 1.70
CA ASN A 20 24.40 -2.25 1.86
C ASN A 20 23.21 -1.47 2.44
N GLU A 21 23.46 -0.53 3.35
CA GLU A 21 22.42 0.33 3.92
C GLU A 21 21.77 1.18 2.84
N GLN A 22 22.55 1.70 1.88
CA GLN A 22 22.00 2.46 0.77
C GLN A 22 21.18 1.61 -0.20
N LEU A 23 21.58 0.35 -0.41
CA LEU A 23 20.77 -0.61 -1.15
C LEU A 23 19.43 -0.85 -0.46
N LEU A 24 19.44 -1.15 0.84
CA LEU A 24 18.22 -1.40 1.62
C LEU A 24 17.29 -0.18 1.62
N MET A 25 17.84 1.03 1.78
CA MET A 25 17.06 2.27 1.66
C MET A 25 16.45 2.44 0.26
N ALA A 26 17.18 2.08 -0.79
CA ALA A 26 16.67 2.14 -2.16
C ALA A 26 15.54 1.11 -2.38
N VAL A 27 15.67 -0.11 -1.85
CA VAL A 27 14.63 -1.15 -1.88
C VAL A 27 13.37 -0.68 -1.15
N GLU A 28 13.51 -0.24 0.10
CA GLU A 28 12.38 0.26 0.91
C GLU A 28 11.68 1.47 0.26
N THR A 29 12.46 2.34 -0.39
CA THR A 29 11.90 3.50 -1.09
C THR A 29 11.22 3.13 -2.40
N GLY A 30 11.77 2.15 -3.14
CA GLY A 30 11.21 1.64 -4.38
C GLY A 30 9.95 0.79 -4.17
N CYS A 31 9.89 0.04 -3.06
CA CYS A 31 8.83 -0.91 -2.74
C CYS A 31 7.92 -0.40 -1.59
N LYS A 32 7.32 0.78 -1.75
CA LYS A 32 6.43 1.32 -0.70
C LYS A 32 5.10 0.58 -0.66
N ALA A 33 4.69 0.12 0.52
CA ALA A 33 3.38 -0.52 0.76
C ALA A 33 2.18 0.34 0.31
N LYS A 34 2.30 1.68 0.36
CA LYS A 34 1.28 2.62 -0.16
C LYS A 34 1.02 2.50 -1.66
N ASN A 35 1.90 1.83 -2.41
CA ASN A 35 1.83 1.68 -3.86
C ASN A 35 1.37 0.29 -4.33
N TYR A 36 0.68 -0.49 -3.48
CA TYR A 36 0.33 -1.88 -3.80
C TYR A 36 1.57 -2.72 -4.14
N MET A 37 2.59 -2.63 -3.30
CA MET A 37 3.83 -3.36 -3.48
C MET A 37 4.16 -4.15 -2.21
N CYS A 38 4.50 -5.42 -2.42
CA CYS A 38 4.86 -6.42 -1.43
C CYS A 38 6.27 -6.92 -1.75
N PRO A 39 7.11 -7.34 -0.78
CA PRO A 39 8.32 -8.08 -1.11
C PRO A 39 7.99 -9.32 -1.95
N LYS A 40 8.86 -9.65 -2.90
CA LYS A 40 8.86 -11.02 -3.43
C LYS A 40 9.18 -12.02 -2.33
N GLU A 41 8.78 -13.26 -2.54
CA GLU A 41 8.82 -14.30 -1.53
C GLU A 41 10.23 -14.56 -1.02
N GLU A 42 11.19 -14.60 -1.93
CA GLU A 42 12.61 -14.82 -1.68
C GLU A 42 13.33 -13.65 -0.97
N TYR A 43 12.68 -12.49 -0.83
CA TYR A 43 13.27 -11.29 -0.23
C TYR A 43 12.47 -10.77 0.98
N GLY A 44 11.42 -11.49 1.40
CA GLY A 44 10.59 -11.13 2.54
C GLY A 44 10.52 -12.25 3.56
N ILE A 45 10.51 -11.87 4.84
CA ILE A 45 10.19 -12.75 5.95
C ILE A 45 8.73 -12.48 6.32
N PHE A 46 7.86 -13.48 6.17
CA PHE A 46 6.40 -13.34 6.31
C PHE A 46 5.89 -14.02 7.58
N GLU A 47 5.09 -13.29 8.36
CA GLU A 47 4.31 -13.77 9.50
C GLU A 47 2.83 -13.47 9.26
N GLY A 48 2.15 -14.34 8.52
CA GLY A 48 0.80 -14.06 8.04
C GLY A 48 0.80 -12.93 6.99
N SER A 49 0.05 -11.86 7.24
CA SER A 49 0.04 -10.65 6.40
C SER A 49 1.15 -9.67 6.74
N ASP A 50 1.77 -9.81 7.92
CA ASP A 50 2.87 -8.98 8.35
C ASP A 50 4.17 -9.49 7.70
N TRP A 51 5.07 -8.56 7.39
CA TRP A 51 6.32 -8.91 6.75
C TRP A 51 7.43 -7.93 7.08
N THR A 52 8.65 -8.42 6.99
CA THR A 52 9.88 -7.61 7.05
C THR A 52 10.78 -7.99 5.89
N TRP A 53 11.69 -7.10 5.48
CA TRP A 53 12.66 -7.40 4.44
C TRP A 53 13.70 -8.41 4.95
N ASP A 54 13.93 -9.47 4.17
CA ASP A 54 15.09 -10.33 4.35
C ASP A 54 16.33 -9.59 3.83
N LYS A 55 17.00 -8.89 4.74
CA LYS A 55 18.15 -8.05 4.43
C LYS A 55 19.33 -8.87 3.90
N ASP A 56 19.51 -10.09 4.42
CA ASP A 56 20.61 -10.96 4.03
C ASP A 56 20.37 -11.50 2.61
N ALA A 57 19.14 -11.89 2.29
CA ALA A 57 18.77 -12.29 0.93
C ALA A 57 18.93 -11.15 -0.09
N ILE A 58 18.56 -9.92 0.28
CA ILE A 58 18.75 -8.73 -0.57
C ILE A 58 20.24 -8.48 -0.81
N VAL A 59 21.04 -8.39 0.26
CA VAL A 59 22.48 -8.08 0.20
C VAL A 59 23.26 -9.17 -0.55
N GLY A 60 22.83 -10.43 -0.40
CA GLY A 60 23.40 -11.58 -1.10
C GLY A 60 22.95 -11.74 -2.55
N SER A 61 22.04 -10.91 -3.05
CA SER A 61 21.49 -11.04 -4.39
C SER A 61 22.47 -10.59 -5.50
N PRO A 62 22.33 -11.11 -6.73
CA PRO A 62 23.14 -10.65 -7.87
C PRO A 62 22.99 -9.14 -8.14
N LEU A 63 21.79 -8.59 -7.94
CA LEU A 63 21.52 -7.17 -8.17
C LEU A 63 22.21 -6.29 -7.12
N ALA A 64 22.41 -6.77 -5.89
CA ALA A 64 23.18 -6.05 -4.88
C ALA A 64 24.63 -5.82 -5.29
N GLU A 65 25.25 -6.75 -6.01
CA GLU A 65 26.59 -6.52 -6.55
C GLU A 65 26.61 -5.45 -7.63
N VAL A 66 25.64 -5.48 -8.54
CA VAL A 66 25.50 -4.49 -9.62
C VAL A 66 25.27 -3.11 -9.02
N PHE A 67 24.41 -3.00 -8.02
CA PHE A 67 24.15 -1.75 -7.31
C PHE A 67 25.42 -1.18 -6.65
N ARG A 68 26.17 -1.99 -5.91
CA ARG A 68 27.40 -1.56 -5.23
C ARG A 68 28.49 -1.09 -6.20
N LYS A 69 28.57 -1.71 -7.38
CA LYS A 69 29.51 -1.34 -8.46
C LYS A 69 29.04 -0.13 -9.27
N SER A 70 27.78 0.27 -9.14
CA SER A 70 27.22 1.40 -9.89
C SER A 70 27.76 2.72 -9.36
N ARG A 71 28.16 3.63 -10.25
CA ARG A 71 28.68 4.95 -9.83
C ARG A 71 27.58 5.87 -9.31
N HIS A 72 26.37 5.73 -9.84
CA HIS A 72 25.20 6.52 -9.51
C HIS A 72 23.94 5.65 -9.56
N LEU A 73 22.91 6.01 -8.79
CA LEU A 73 21.58 5.41 -8.93
C LEU A 73 20.91 5.99 -10.18
N THR A 74 20.88 5.23 -11.26
CA THR A 74 20.18 5.61 -12.50
C THR A 74 18.71 5.21 -12.42
N ALA A 75 17.88 5.79 -13.30
CA ALA A 75 16.48 5.37 -13.42
C ALA A 75 16.34 3.89 -13.79
N GLU A 76 17.25 3.37 -14.60
CA GLU A 76 17.31 1.95 -14.97
C GLU A 76 17.65 1.06 -13.77
N THR A 77 18.65 1.43 -12.96
CA THR A 77 18.98 0.68 -11.74
C THR A 77 17.85 0.75 -10.72
N ALA A 78 17.18 1.90 -10.60
CA ALA A 78 16.02 2.03 -9.73
C ALA A 78 14.85 1.14 -10.19
N ALA A 79 14.56 1.10 -11.50
CA ALA A 79 13.55 0.19 -12.06
C ALA A 79 13.92 -1.28 -11.85
N ALA A 80 15.19 -1.65 -12.04
CA ALA A 80 15.68 -3.00 -11.80
C ALA A 80 15.55 -3.41 -10.32
N ILE A 81 15.78 -2.49 -9.38
CA ILE A 81 15.52 -2.72 -7.94
C ILE A 81 14.03 -3.02 -7.72
N THR A 82 13.14 -2.20 -8.26
CA THR A 82 11.71 -2.40 -8.10
C THR A 82 11.27 -3.74 -8.71
N GLU A 83 11.72 -4.06 -9.92
CA GLU A 83 11.38 -5.30 -10.59
C GLU A 83 11.96 -6.54 -9.88
N ALA A 84 13.18 -6.44 -9.36
CA ALA A 84 13.83 -7.57 -8.70
C ALA A 84 13.20 -7.89 -7.35
N TYR A 85 12.96 -6.88 -6.51
CA TYR A 85 12.59 -7.09 -5.10
C TYR A 85 11.12 -6.86 -4.79
N CYS A 86 10.45 -5.97 -5.54
CA CYS A 86 9.03 -5.72 -5.33
C CYS A 86 8.20 -6.70 -6.17
N CYS A 87 7.05 -7.04 -5.62
CA CYS A 87 6.01 -7.79 -6.29
C CYS A 87 4.73 -6.94 -6.37
N THR A 88 4.10 -6.98 -7.54
CA THR A 88 2.84 -6.29 -7.86
C THR A 88 1.74 -7.26 -8.30
N GLU A 89 2.02 -8.57 -8.31
CA GLU A 89 1.07 -9.60 -8.73
C GLU A 89 -0.01 -9.86 -7.67
N GLY A 90 -1.22 -10.22 -8.08
CA GLY A 90 -2.34 -10.43 -7.16
C GLY A 90 -2.06 -11.46 -6.05
N SER A 91 -1.28 -12.51 -6.33
CA SER A 91 -0.89 -13.56 -5.38
C SER A 91 0.01 -13.03 -4.25
N CYS A 92 0.98 -12.17 -4.55
CA CYS A 92 1.85 -11.61 -3.54
C CYS A 92 1.17 -10.48 -2.76
N LEU A 93 0.32 -9.69 -3.42
CA LEU A 93 -0.50 -8.70 -2.73
C LEU A 93 -1.50 -9.35 -1.78
N TYR A 94 -1.98 -10.56 -2.09
CA TYR A 94 -2.78 -11.38 -1.18
C TYR A 94 -2.01 -11.80 0.06
N ARG A 95 -0.80 -12.33 -0.13
CA ARG A 95 0.07 -12.69 0.99
C ARG A 95 0.31 -11.50 1.93
N CYS A 96 0.55 -10.33 1.36
CA CYS A 96 0.78 -9.10 2.12
C CYS A 96 -0.52 -8.45 2.68
N GLY A 97 -1.69 -9.06 2.53
CA GLY A 97 -2.97 -8.47 2.99
C GLY A 97 -3.37 -7.18 2.26
N ILE A 98 -2.75 -6.90 1.10
CA ILE A 98 -3.00 -5.72 0.27
C ILE A 98 -4.21 -5.97 -0.67
N TYR A 99 -4.38 -7.19 -1.17
CA TYR A 99 -5.42 -7.53 -2.16
C TYR A 99 -5.95 -8.98 -2.03
N PRO A 100 -7.27 -9.24 -2.11
CA PRO A 100 -8.32 -8.25 -2.17
C PRO A 100 -8.47 -7.61 -0.78
N LYS A 101 -8.57 -6.28 -0.75
CA LYS A 101 -9.35 -5.68 0.33
C LYS A 101 -10.75 -6.22 0.14
N VAL A 102 -11.14 -7.18 0.96
CA VAL A 102 -12.54 -7.62 0.99
C VAL A 102 -13.32 -6.37 1.36
N GLU A 103 -14.02 -5.79 0.37
CA GLU A 103 -14.99 -4.75 0.66
C GLU A 103 -15.99 -5.35 1.63
N ILE A 104 -16.22 -4.68 2.75
CA ILE A 104 -17.17 -5.21 3.71
C ILE A 104 -18.57 -5.18 3.08
N ASP A 105 -19.43 -6.11 3.48
CA ASP A 105 -20.84 -6.17 3.06
C ASP A 105 -21.57 -4.82 3.07
N LEU A 106 -21.20 -3.92 4.00
CA LEU A 106 -21.72 -2.55 4.05
C LEU A 106 -21.36 -1.70 2.83
N ILE A 107 -20.18 -1.89 2.23
CA ILE A 107 -19.74 -1.19 1.01
C ILE A 107 -20.33 -1.90 -0.22
N GLU A 108 -20.30 -3.23 -0.25
CA GLU A 108 -20.87 -4.02 -1.37
C GLU A 108 -22.37 -3.77 -1.56
N ALA A 109 -23.12 -3.54 -0.47
CA ALA A 109 -24.54 -3.23 -0.52
C ALA A 109 -24.86 -1.76 -0.84
N PHE A 110 -23.85 -0.90 -0.99
CA PHE A 110 -24.03 0.49 -1.43
C PHE A 110 -24.39 0.54 -2.92
N PRO A 111 -25.31 1.40 -3.37
CA PRO A 111 -26.02 2.46 -2.63
C PRO A 111 -27.24 2.01 -1.82
N THR A 112 -27.70 0.78 -2.00
CA THR A 112 -29.01 0.30 -1.51
C THR A 112 -29.19 0.45 0.00
N ASN A 113 -28.13 0.24 0.77
CA ASN A 113 -28.15 0.32 2.23
C ASN A 113 -27.87 1.72 2.81
N ALA A 114 -27.56 2.73 1.98
CA ALA A 114 -27.10 4.04 2.44
C ALA A 114 -28.12 4.72 3.37
N HIS A 115 -29.40 4.69 3.00
CA HIS A 115 -30.47 5.25 3.81
C HIS A 115 -30.63 4.54 5.16
N GLU A 116 -30.42 3.21 5.22
CA GLU A 116 -30.52 2.46 6.46
C GLU A 116 -29.34 2.78 7.39
N ILE A 117 -28.13 2.86 6.84
CA ILE A 117 -26.93 3.26 7.60
C ILE A 117 -27.12 4.65 8.22
N PHE A 118 -27.66 5.61 7.47
CA PHE A 118 -27.90 6.95 7.99
C PHE A 118 -29.05 7.04 9.00
N LYS A 119 -29.94 6.05 9.10
CA LYS A 119 -30.95 5.96 10.17
C LYS A 119 -30.37 5.50 11.51
N LEU A 120 -29.09 5.14 11.57
CA LEU A 120 -28.43 4.75 12.81
C LEU A 120 -27.96 5.96 13.63
N ASP A 121 -28.06 7.17 13.07
CA ASP A 121 -27.67 8.45 13.66
C ASP A 121 -26.27 8.39 14.30
N LEU A 122 -25.31 7.96 13.49
CA LEU A 122 -23.91 7.84 13.89
C LEU A 122 -23.16 9.15 13.57
N PRO A 123 -22.66 9.89 14.58
CA PRO A 123 -21.96 11.16 14.35
C PRO A 123 -20.77 11.04 13.39
N GLU A 124 -20.09 9.88 13.40
CA GLU A 124 -18.93 9.62 12.55
C GLU A 124 -19.28 9.57 11.06
N LEU A 125 -20.53 9.21 10.73
CA LEU A 125 -21.01 9.10 9.35
C LEU A 125 -21.76 10.37 8.90
N GLU A 126 -22.30 11.13 9.84
CA GLU A 126 -23.22 12.25 9.57
C GLU A 126 -22.61 13.33 8.66
N LYS A 127 -21.31 13.60 8.82
CA LYS A 127 -20.57 14.56 7.97
C LYS A 127 -20.57 14.20 6.48
N TYR A 128 -20.84 12.93 6.13
CA TYR A 128 -20.91 12.46 4.74
C TYR A 128 -22.32 12.47 4.17
N ARG A 129 -23.35 12.69 5.00
CA ARG A 129 -24.76 12.55 4.61
C ARG A 129 -25.12 13.37 3.38
N GLU A 130 -24.75 14.65 3.37
CA GLU A 130 -25.08 15.55 2.27
C GLU A 130 -24.44 15.07 0.96
N PHE A 131 -23.15 14.70 0.99
CA PHE A 131 -22.41 14.21 -0.17
C PHE A 131 -22.97 12.91 -0.72
N VAL A 132 -23.29 11.95 0.16
CA VAL A 132 -23.86 10.66 -0.25
C VAL A 132 -25.26 10.87 -0.82
N LEU A 133 -26.14 11.62 -0.15
CA LEU A 133 -27.48 11.87 -0.66
C LEU A 133 -27.47 12.64 -1.98
N ASP A 134 -26.56 13.61 -2.13
CA ASP A 134 -26.38 14.31 -3.39
C ASP A 134 -25.87 13.38 -4.50
N TRP A 135 -24.99 12.44 -4.16
CA TRP A 135 -24.53 11.42 -5.08
C TRP A 135 -25.63 10.47 -5.53
N LEU A 136 -26.51 10.07 -4.63
CA LEU A 136 -27.67 9.22 -4.94
C LEU A 136 -28.71 9.90 -5.84
N ARG A 137 -28.88 11.22 -5.73
CA ARG A 137 -29.87 11.97 -6.51
C ARG A 137 -29.45 12.25 -7.95
N ASN A 138 -28.15 12.20 -8.25
CA ASN A 138 -27.61 12.61 -9.54
C ASN A 138 -27.46 11.40 -10.49
N GLU A 139 -28.45 11.20 -11.37
CA GLU A 139 -28.53 10.09 -12.33
C GLU A 139 -27.36 10.01 -13.34
N GLN A 140 -26.58 11.08 -13.51
CA GLN A 140 -25.45 11.12 -14.46
C GLN A 140 -24.15 10.48 -13.92
N ARG A 141 -24.09 10.01 -12.67
CA ARG A 141 -22.83 9.65 -11.98
C ARG A 141 -22.27 8.26 -12.29
N LEU A 142 -23.05 7.37 -12.91
CA LEU A 142 -22.56 6.05 -13.35
C LEU A 142 -21.74 6.11 -14.65
N ILE A 143 -21.66 7.27 -15.31
CA ILE A 143 -21.18 7.38 -16.70
C ILE A 143 -19.63 7.35 -16.82
N LYS A 144 -18.86 7.43 -15.72
CA LYS A 144 -17.38 7.49 -15.82
C LYS A 144 -16.56 6.67 -14.81
N GLY A 145 -17.15 5.70 -14.11
CA GLY A 145 -16.40 4.75 -13.30
C GLY A 145 -15.44 5.35 -12.25
N ARG A 146 -15.63 6.63 -11.88
CA ARG A 146 -14.85 7.32 -10.85
C ARG A 146 -15.77 7.67 -9.70
N ILE A 147 -15.41 7.18 -8.53
CA ILE A 147 -16.08 7.51 -7.27
C ILE A 147 -15.46 8.83 -6.76
N PRO A 148 -16.25 9.83 -6.34
CA PRO A 148 -15.72 11.03 -5.73
C PRO A 148 -15.00 10.73 -4.42
N ALA A 149 -14.00 11.54 -4.07
CA ALA A 149 -13.19 11.36 -2.87
C ALA A 149 -14.05 11.31 -1.60
N GLU A 150 -15.12 12.10 -1.52
CA GLU A 150 -16.03 12.13 -0.37
C GLU A 150 -16.80 10.82 -0.18
N ILE A 151 -17.04 10.07 -1.27
CA ILE A 151 -17.67 8.76 -1.22
C ILE A 151 -16.65 7.68 -0.84
N GLU A 152 -15.40 7.79 -1.31
CA GLU A 152 -14.29 6.93 -0.86
C GLU A 152 -14.04 7.11 0.65
N GLU A 153 -14.02 8.36 1.15
CA GLU A 153 -13.92 8.65 2.58
C GLU A 153 -15.09 8.09 3.38
N PHE A 154 -16.30 8.09 2.81
CA PHE A 154 -17.45 7.43 3.42
C PHE A 154 -17.24 5.91 3.51
N PHE A 155 -16.71 5.27 2.47
CA PHE A 155 -16.39 3.83 2.50
C PHE A 155 -15.32 3.50 3.54
N ASP A 156 -14.28 4.34 3.66
CA ASP A 156 -13.28 4.21 4.72
C ASP A 156 -13.90 4.34 6.12
N ALA A 157 -14.87 5.24 6.30
CA ALA A 157 -15.60 5.39 7.55
C ALA A 157 -16.50 4.17 7.85
N LEU A 158 -17.17 3.60 6.83
CA LEU A 158 -17.92 2.34 6.98
C LEU A 158 -17.00 1.20 7.42
N HIS A 159 -15.84 1.08 6.78
CA HIS A 159 -14.85 0.06 7.12
C HIS A 159 -14.34 0.21 8.56
N THR A 160 -13.99 1.45 8.93
CA THR A 160 -13.47 1.80 10.26
C THR A 160 -14.49 1.53 11.38
N HIS A 161 -15.77 1.83 11.14
CA HIS A 161 -16.82 1.73 12.15
C HIS A 161 -17.74 0.51 11.99
N GLN A 162 -17.35 -0.47 11.16
CA GLN A 162 -18.17 -1.65 10.80
C GLN A 162 -18.77 -2.38 12.00
N LYS A 163 -18.01 -2.51 13.10
CA LYS A 163 -18.46 -3.21 14.32
C LYS A 163 -19.62 -2.46 14.98
N LYS A 164 -19.45 -1.16 15.19
CA LYS A 164 -20.45 -0.27 15.80
C LYS A 164 -21.73 -0.21 14.95
N ILE A 165 -21.57 -0.13 13.63
CA ILE A 165 -22.69 -0.14 12.68
C ILE A 165 -23.49 -1.45 12.80
N ARG A 166 -22.81 -2.59 12.78
CA ARG A 166 -23.44 -3.92 12.91
C ARG A 166 -24.15 -4.11 14.24
N GLU A 167 -23.56 -3.66 15.35
CA GLU A 167 -24.20 -3.71 16.67
C GLU A 167 -25.52 -2.93 16.69
N LYS A 168 -25.53 -1.71 16.12
CA LYS A 168 -26.76 -0.92 16.01
C LYS A 168 -27.81 -1.53 15.07
N LEU A 169 -27.39 -2.09 13.92
CA LEU A 169 -28.30 -2.76 12.99
C LEU A 169 -28.98 -3.97 13.66
N ARG A 170 -28.22 -4.78 14.40
CA ARG A 170 -28.77 -5.91 15.16
C ARG A 170 -29.77 -5.43 16.21
N ALA A 171 -29.42 -4.41 17.01
CA ALA A 171 -30.31 -3.86 18.01
C ALA A 171 -31.62 -3.31 17.40
N GLN A 172 -31.56 -2.65 16.24
CA GLN A 172 -32.78 -2.21 15.53
C GLN A 172 -33.62 -3.37 15.02
N GLN A 173 -32.99 -4.44 14.50
CA GLN A 173 -33.71 -5.63 14.04
C GLN A 173 -34.39 -6.37 15.20
N GLU A 174 -33.74 -6.43 16.37
CA GLU A 174 -34.32 -7.02 17.58
C GLU A 174 -35.48 -6.17 18.11
N ALA A 175 -35.35 -4.84 18.13
CA ALA A 175 -36.44 -3.94 18.51
C ALA A 175 -37.67 -4.16 17.61
N ARG A 176 -37.49 -4.18 16.28
CA ARG A 176 -38.58 -4.40 15.31
C ARG A 176 -39.24 -5.78 15.38
N ARG A 177 -38.59 -6.78 15.99
CA ARG A 177 -39.15 -8.12 16.18
C ARG A 177 -40.01 -8.22 17.44
N ASN A 178 -39.83 -7.30 18.37
CA ASN A 178 -40.53 -7.27 19.66
C ASN A 178 -41.68 -6.25 19.67
N ASP A 179 -41.83 -5.47 18.59
CA ASP A 179 -42.97 -4.60 18.29
C ASP A 179 -44.00 -5.33 17.40
#